data_AF-A0A6N8NAK7-F1
#
_entry.id   AF-A0A6N8NAK7-F1
#
_cell.length_a   1.000
_cell.length_b   1.000
_cell.length_c   1.000
_cell.angle_alpha   90.00
_cell.angle_beta   90.00
_cell.angle_gamma   90.00
#
_symmetry.space_group_name_H-M   'P 1'
#
loop_
_entity.id
_entity.type
_entity.pdbx_description
1 polymer ?
#
loop_
_entity_poly.entity_id
_entity_poly.type
_entity_poly.pdbx_seq_one_letter_code
_entity_poly.pdbx_strand_id
1 'polypeptide(L)' 'EKNLIRLDTRHLFDANTVWLGLKRGQLQRNYVWRFLELCNAGLSVEDIKRQVMENSEEEIDYQI' A
#
# COMPACT_ATOMS: atom_id res chain seq x y z
N GLU A 1 -25.36 -15.90 25.21
CA GLU A 1 -24.35 -15.12 24.46
C GLU A 1 -23.70 -16.03 23.42
N LYS A 2 -23.58 -15.60 22.16
CA LYS A 2 -22.92 -16.42 21.12
C LYS A 2 -21.44 -16.08 21.08
N ASN A 3 -20.60 -17.01 21.55
CA ASN A 3 -19.15 -16.89 21.41
C ASN A 3 -18.73 -17.21 19.98
N LEU A 4 -18.14 -16.24 19.29
CA LEU A 4 -17.53 -16.44 17.98
C LEU A 4 -16.11 -16.95 18.17
N ILE A 5 -15.72 -17.95 17.37
CA ILE A 5 -14.36 -18.49 17.32
C ILE A 5 -13.76 -18.27 15.92
N ARG A 6 -12.48 -17.92 15.86
CA ARG A 6 -11.74 -17.78 14.61
C ARG A 6 -11.04 -19.09 14.27
N LEU A 7 -11.27 -19.62 13.07
CA LEU A 7 -10.54 -20.78 12.56
C LEU A 7 -9.39 -20.31 11.66
N ASP A 8 -8.21 -20.89 11.83
CA ASP A 8 -7.02 -20.53 11.07
C ASP A 8 -6.95 -21.33 9.76
N THR A 9 -6.99 -20.63 8.63
CA THR A 9 -6.96 -21.20 7.28
C THR A 9 -5.76 -20.73 6.46
N ARG A 10 -4.73 -20.16 7.09
CA ARG A 10 -3.54 -19.63 6.39
C ARG A 10 -2.78 -20.66 5.54
N HIS A 11 -2.97 -21.96 5.78
CA HIS A 11 -2.37 -23.04 5.01
C HIS A 11 -3.20 -23.46 3.79
N LEU A 12 -4.42 -22.94 3.65
CA LEU A 12 -5.34 -23.26 2.55
C LEU A 12 -5.37 -22.17 1.46
N PHE A 13 -4.95 -20.95 1.79
CA PHE A 13 -5.05 -19.79 0.90
C PHE A 13 -3.75 -19.00 0.92
N ASP A 14 -3.38 -18.47 -0.24
CA ASP A 14 -2.26 -17.56 -0.36
C ASP A 14 -2.51 -16.24 0.40
N ALA A 15 -1.41 -15.55 0.75
CA ALA A 15 -1.47 -14.27 1.42
C ALA A 15 -2.00 -13.18 0.49
N ASN A 16 -2.78 -12.24 1.05
CA ASN A 16 -3.23 -11.05 0.35
C ASN A 16 -2.30 -9.88 0.68
N THR A 17 -2.02 -9.04 -0.32
CA THR A 17 -1.27 -7.79 -0.14
C THR A 17 -2.22 -6.60 -0.14
N VAL A 18 -2.18 -5.80 0.92
CA VAL A 18 -2.89 -4.52 0.98
C VAL A 18 -2.02 -3.45 0.34
N TRP A 19 -2.57 -2.70 -0.62
CA TRP A 19 -1.85 -1.69 -1.38
C TRP A 19 -2.16 -0.27 -0.88
N LEU A 20 -1.12 0.57 -0.81
CA LEU A 20 -1.25 2.01 -0.52
C LEU A 20 -1.08 2.79 -1.83
N GLY A 21 -2.19 3.31 -2.36
CA GLY A 21 -2.20 4.03 -3.64
C GLY A 21 -1.89 5.53 -3.47
N LEU A 22 -1.03 6.05 -4.34
CA LEU A 22 -0.75 7.48 -4.49
C LEU A 22 -0.83 7.88 -5.97
N LYS A 23 -1.32 9.10 -6.24
CA LYS A 23 -1.28 9.67 -7.59
C LYS A 23 0.15 10.07 -7.95
N ARG A 24 0.65 9.58 -9.10
CA ARG A 24 1.97 9.96 -9.64
C ARG A 24 2.03 11.45 -9.98
N GLY A 25 3.21 12.06 -9.83
CA GLY A 25 3.48 13.47 -10.11
C GLY A 25 2.75 14.47 -9.19
N GLN A 26 2.00 13.99 -8.18
CA GLN A 26 1.26 14.84 -7.27
C GLN A 26 2.09 15.12 -6.01
N LEU A 27 2.38 16.39 -5.76
CA LEU A 27 2.94 16.81 -4.47
C LEU A 27 1.90 16.58 -3.36
N GLN A 28 2.31 15.81 -2.35
CA GLN A 28 1.51 15.51 -1.17
C GLN A 28 2.00 16.30 0.04
N ARG A 29 1.08 16.64 0.95
CA ARG A 29 1.41 17.31 2.21
C ARG A 29 2.22 16.39 3.14
N ASN A 30 3.01 16.97 4.04
CA ASN A 30 3.90 16.24 4.94
C ASN A 30 3.19 15.15 5.77
N TYR A 31 1.93 15.34 6.15
CA TYR A 31 1.19 14.34 6.93
C TYR A 31 0.86 13.07 6.13
N VAL A 32 0.79 13.13 4.79
CA VAL A 32 0.54 11.95 3.95
C VAL A 32 1.75 11.02 4.01
N TRP A 33 2.95 11.58 3.90
CA TRP A 33 4.19 10.82 4.03
C TRP A 33 4.33 10.20 5.41
N ARG A 34 3.99 10.95 6.46
CA ARG A 34 3.99 10.43 7.84
C ARG A 34 2.97 9.30 8.03
N PHE A 35 1.80 9.38 7.39
CA PHE A 35 0.81 8.31 7.44
C PHE A 35 1.34 7.00 6.82
N LEU A 36 1.98 7.08 5.65
CA LEU A 36 2.54 5.90 4.98
C LEU A 36 3.64 5.23 5.81
N GLU A 37 4.51 6.03 6.43
CA GLU A 37 5.56 5.56 7.33
C GLU A 37 4.99 4.89 8.59
N LEU A 38 3.88 5.41 9.14
CA LEU A 38 3.19 4.80 10.27
C LEU A 38 2.51 3.47 9.91
N CYS A 39 2.01 3.33 8.68
CA CYS A 39 1.38 2.10 8.21
C CYS A 39 2.39 0.98 7.93
N ASN A 40 3.56 1.33 7.39
CA ASN A 40 4.63 0.37 7.15
C ASN A 40 6.00 1.04 7.31
N ALA A 41 6.63 0.83 8.47
CA ALA A 41 7.95 1.36 8.78
C ALA A 41 9.08 0.80 7.88
N GLY A 42 8.81 -0.25 7.10
CA GLY A 42 9.74 -0.75 6.08
C GLY A 42 9.75 0.09 4.79
N LEU A 43 8.83 1.05 4.64
CA LEU A 43 8.80 1.96 3.50
C LEU A 43 9.55 3.26 3.83
N SER A 44 10.71 3.46 3.21
CA SER A 44 11.41 4.74 3.28
C SER A 44 10.61 5.82 2.56
N VAL A 45 10.31 6.93 3.25
CA VAL A 45 9.60 8.08 2.67
C VAL A 45 10.36 8.65 1.47
N GLU A 46 11.69 8.59 1.50
CA GLU A 46 12.54 9.07 0.41
C GLU A 46 12.37 8.21 -0.84
N ASP A 47 12.31 6.89 -0.68
CA ASP A 47 12.08 5.95 -1.79
C ASP A 47 10.67 6.10 -2.39
N ILE A 48 9.64 6.28 -1.54
CA ILE A 48 8.27 6.52 -2.04
C ILE A 48 8.21 7.84 -2.82
N LYS A 49 8.80 8.92 -2.30
CA LYS A 49 8.83 10.22 -3.00
C LYS A 49 9.55 10.11 -4.33
N ARG A 50 10.68 9.40 -4.38
CA ARG A 50 11.40 9.16 -5.63
C ARG A 50 10.51 8.43 -6.64
N GLN A 51 9.89 7.30 -6.25
CA GLN A 51 9.02 6.52 -7.14
C GLN A 51 7.76 7.26 -7.61
N VAL A 52 7.17 8.11 -6.77
CA VAL A 52 5.97 8.90 -7.13
C VAL A 52 6.30 10.02 -8.11
N MET A 53 7.52 10.56 -8.04
CA MET A 53 8.00 11.66 -8.88
C MET A 53 8.69 11.17 -10.15
N GLU A 54 9.22 9.94 -10.15
CA GLU A 54 9.73 9.29 -11.35
C GLU A 54 8.57 8.95 -12.31
N ASN A 55 8.63 9.50 -13.53
CA ASN A 55 7.74 9.10 -14.62
C ASN A 55 8.16 7.71 -15.09
N SER A 56 7.51 6.67 -14.60
CA SER A 56 7.53 5.36 -15.26
C SER A 56 6.36 5.31 -16.24
N GLU A 57 6.66 5.15 -17.53
CA GLU A 57 5.71 4.97 -18.65
C GLU A 57 4.92 3.64 -18.61
N GLU A 58 4.73 3.04 -17.44
CA GLU A 58 3.89 1.85 -17.30
C GLU A 58 2.52 2.29 -16.79
N GLU A 59 1.70 2.74 -17.75
CA GLU A 59 0.25 2.84 -17.62
C GLU A 59 -0.26 1.42 -17.32
N ILE A 60 -0.65 1.17 -16.07
CA ILE A 60 -1.26 -0.10 -15.70
C ILE A 60 -2.65 -0.12 -16.35
N ASP A 61 -2.80 -0.88 -17.43
CA ASP A 61 -4.07 -1.12 -18.14
C ASP A 61 -5.02 -1.90 -17.21
N TYR A 62 -6.00 -1.21 -16.64
CA TYR A 62 -7.07 -1.82 -15.86
C TYR A 62 -8.14 -2.36 -16.82
N GLN A 63 -7.90 -3.50 -17.48
CA GLN A 63 -8.97 -4.23 -18.14
C GLN A 63 -9.86 -4.91 -17.09
N ILE A 64 -11.16 -4.57 -17.13
CA ILE A 64 -12.27 -5.20 -16.37
C ILE A 64 -13.04 -6.10 -17.33
#